data_AF-A0A7T7XPN9-F1
#
_entry.id   AF-A0A7T7XPN9-F1
#
_cell.length_a   1.000
_cell.length_b   1.000
_cell.length_c   1.000
_cell.angle_alpha   90.00
_cell.angle_beta   90.00
_cell.angle_gamma   90.00
#
_symmetry.space_group_name_H-M   'P 1'
#
loop_
_entity.id
_entity.type
_entity.pdbx_description
1 polymer ?
#
loop_
_entity_poly.entity_id
_entity_poly.type
_entity_poly.pdbx_seq_one_letter_code
_entity_poly.pdbx_strand_id
1 'polypeptide(L)'
;MQTETINLDALRAPSRKIVFLGREYELGYIPSGAAIPMIESYNELLQKQTKAAGGMDLDSSLRYAEENAKEVVEDSIDFIARFCSFFYPDVTRDEISREASKEMVDQFFMEIISSIVRNSARGNTGESGGDSGDSKKNTTGPSQ
;
A
#
# COMPACT_ATOMS: atom_id res chain seq x y z
N MET A 1 0.99 7.95 29.65
CA MET A 1 1.17 7.28 28.34
C MET A 1 1.67 8.34 27.38
N GLN A 2 2.94 8.30 26.98
CA GLN A 2 3.45 9.18 25.93
C GLN A 2 2.98 8.60 24.60
N THR A 3 2.18 9.37 23.86
CA THR A 3 1.80 9.02 22.49
C THR A 3 3.01 9.32 21.62
N GLU A 4 3.77 8.30 21.21
CA GLU A 4 4.80 8.46 20.20
C GLU A 4 4.14 8.94 18.91
N THR A 5 4.49 10.15 18.50
CA THR A 5 4.06 10.70 17.22
C THR A 5 5.00 10.16 16.17
N ILE A 6 4.55 9.12 15.46
CA ILE A 6 5.29 8.55 14.32
C ILE A 6 5.37 9.62 13.23
N ASN A 7 6.58 10.12 12.97
CA ASN A 7 6.81 11.04 11.86
C ASN A 7 6.80 10.25 10.54
N LEU A 8 5.66 10.25 9.85
CA LEU A 8 5.47 9.56 8.58
C LEU A 8 6.42 10.06 7.47
N ASP A 9 6.92 11.30 7.57
CA ASP A 9 7.89 11.84 6.59
C ASP A 9 9.28 11.23 6.74
N ALA A 10 9.62 10.68 7.91
CA ALA A 10 10.88 9.98 8.15
C ALA A 10 10.91 8.57 7.51
N LEU A 11 9.75 8.04 7.11
CA LEU A 11 9.60 6.71 6.51
C LEU A 11 9.79 6.69 4.99
N ARG A 12 10.16 7.83 4.39
CA ARG A 12 10.34 7.99 2.93
C ARG A 12 11.20 6.87 2.35
N ALA A 13 10.58 6.06 1.50
CA ALA A 13 11.29 5.11 0.66
C ALA A 13 12.02 5.84 -0.47
N PRO A 14 13.07 5.24 -1.07
CA PRO A 14 13.64 5.78 -2.29
C PRO A 14 12.53 6.02 -3.32
N SER A 15 12.42 7.26 -3.78
CA SER A 15 11.40 7.67 -4.73
C SER A 15 11.51 6.86 -6.01
N ARG A 16 10.51 6.01 -6.26
CA ARG A 16 10.34 5.34 -7.55
C ARG A 16 9.31 6.12 -8.35
N LYS A 17 9.74 6.57 -9.53
CA LYS A 17 8.87 7.20 -10.52
C LYS A 17 8.39 6.13 -11.48
N ILE A 18 7.10 6.14 -11.79
CA ILE A 18 6.52 5.29 -12.83
C ILE A 18 5.68 6.13 -13.78
N VAL A 19 5.61 5.71 -15.04
CA VAL A 19 4.84 6.41 -16.06
C VAL A 19 3.54 5.66 -16.32
N PHE A 20 2.42 6.36 -16.30
CA PHE A 20 1.11 5.83 -16.62
C PHE A 20 0.33 6.85 -17.46
N LEU A 21 -0.16 6.43 -18.62
CA LEU A 21 -0.81 7.30 -19.61
C LEU A 21 -0.01 8.59 -19.90
N GLY A 22 1.31 8.44 -20.07
CA GLY A 22 2.22 9.56 -20.38
C GLY A 22 2.49 10.52 -19.21
N ARG A 23 1.92 10.29 -18.03
CA ARG A 23 2.15 11.10 -16.82
C ARG A 23 3.07 10.35 -15.85
N GLU A 24 3.94 11.09 -15.16
CA GLU A 24 4.87 10.55 -14.17
C GLU A 24 4.27 10.61 -12.75
N TYR A 25 4.31 9.49 -12.03
CA TYR A 25 3.80 9.36 -10.66
C TYR A 25 4.93 8.97 -9.71
N GLU A 26 4.98 9.64 -8.56
CA GLU A 26 5.93 9.34 -7.48
C GLU A 26 5.31 8.36 -6.48
N LEU A 27 5.88 7.16 -6.40
CA LEU A 27 5.41 6.09 -5.51
C LEU A 27 6.21 5.95 -4.20
N GLY A 28 7.35 6.65 -4.06
CA GLY A 28 8.18 6.54 -2.85
C GLY A 28 7.58 7.21 -1.61
N TYR A 29 6.62 8.10 -1.82
CA TYR A 29 5.86 8.73 -0.74
C TYR A 29 4.42 8.94 -1.21
N ILE A 30 3.50 8.16 -0.66
CA ILE A 30 2.06 8.39 -0.81
C ILE A 30 1.64 9.16 0.44
N PRO A 31 1.22 10.43 0.33
CA PRO A 31 0.79 11.23 1.48
C PRO A 31 -0.27 10.50 2.29
N SER A 32 -0.29 10.61 3.62
CA SER A 32 -1.26 9.92 4.47
C SER A 32 -2.72 10.23 4.12
N GLY A 33 -2.99 11.47 3.68
CA GLY A 33 -4.30 11.89 3.15
C GLY A 33 -4.73 11.16 1.89
N ALA A 34 -3.80 10.56 1.14
CA ALA A 34 -4.08 9.66 0.03
C ALA A 34 -4.01 8.18 0.45
N ALA A 35 -3.08 7.81 1.32
CA ALA A 35 -2.85 6.42 1.69
C ALA A 35 -4.03 5.80 2.47
N ILE A 36 -4.64 6.53 3.41
CA ILE A 36 -5.75 5.99 4.23
C ILE A 36 -6.97 5.64 3.36
N PRO A 37 -7.52 6.56 2.53
CA PRO A 37 -8.62 6.23 1.63
C PRO A 37 -8.30 5.09 0.65
N MET A 38 -7.04 4.98 0.24
CA MET A 38 -6.58 3.92 -0.66
C MET A 38 -6.55 2.55 0.03
N ILE A 39 -6.08 2.48 1.28
CA ILE A 39 -6.11 1.24 2.07
C ILE A 39 -7.55 0.81 2.35
N GLU A 40 -8.44 1.75 2.69
CA GLU A 40 -9.86 1.47 2.88
C GLU A 40 -10.50 0.93 1.60
N SER A 41 -10.29 1.60 0.46
CA SER A 41 -10.76 1.17 -0.84
C SER A 41 -10.24 -0.22 -1.24
N TYR A 42 -8.98 -0.52 -0.93
CA TYR A 42 -8.39 -1.83 -1.20
C TYR A 42 -8.99 -2.92 -0.30
N ASN A 43 -9.21 -2.63 0.99
CA ASN A 43 -9.83 -3.56 1.92
C ASN A 43 -11.29 -3.86 1.54
N GLU A 44 -12.05 -2.87 1.08
CA GLU A 44 -13.40 -3.04 0.53
C GLU A 44 -13.40 -3.98 -0.68
N LEU A 45 -12.45 -3.77 -1.60
CA LEU A 45 -12.25 -4.62 -2.78
C LEU A 45 -11.93 -6.06 -2.39
N LEU A 46 -11.01 -6.27 -1.45
CA LEU A 46 -10.69 -7.61 -0.92
C LEU A 46 -11.89 -8.28 -0.25
N GLN A 47 -12.67 -7.54 0.54
CA GLN A 47 -13.86 -8.08 1.19
C GLN A 47 -14.94 -8.47 0.19
N LYS A 48 -15.16 -7.66 -0.86
CA LYS A 48 -16.09 -7.94 -1.95
C LYS A 48 -15.71 -9.24 -2.66
N GLN A 49 -14.43 -9.38 -3.02
CA GLN A 49 -13.90 -10.59 -3.65
C GLN A 49 -14.00 -11.82 -2.74
N THR A 50 -13.63 -11.70 -1.46
CA THR A 50 -13.67 -12.81 -0.50
C THR A 50 -15.10 -13.30 -0.23
N LYS A 51 -16.06 -12.37 -0.10
CA LYS A 51 -17.48 -12.72 0.10
C LYS A 51 -18.05 -13.41 -1.13
N ALA A 52 -17.72 -12.93 -2.32
CA ALA A 52 -18.21 -13.49 -3.56
C ALA A 52 -17.56 -14.85 -3.90
N ALA A 53 -16.31 -15.07 -3.48
CA ALA A 53 -15.62 -16.36 -3.56
C ALA A 53 -16.08 -17.39 -2.51
N GLY A 54 -17.00 -17.06 -1.59
CA GLY A 54 -17.52 -18.01 -0.60
C GLY A 54 -16.53 -18.44 0.50
N GLY A 55 -15.37 -17.79 0.59
CA GLY A 55 -14.28 -18.16 1.50
C GLY A 55 -12.92 -17.65 1.02
N MET A 56 -11.89 -17.79 1.86
CA MET A 56 -10.53 -17.26 1.62
C MET A 56 -9.55 -18.35 1.15
N ASP A 57 -10.01 -19.32 0.37
CA ASP A 57 -9.09 -20.23 -0.32
C ASP A 57 -8.69 -19.64 -1.68
N LEU A 58 -7.45 -19.93 -2.09
CA LEU A 58 -6.82 -19.35 -3.27
C LEU A 58 -7.54 -19.77 -4.56
N ASP A 59 -8.10 -20.99 -4.61
CA ASP A 59 -8.76 -21.53 -5.79
C ASP A 59 -10.10 -20.83 -6.05
N SER A 60 -10.89 -20.63 -5.00
CA SER A 60 -12.14 -19.87 -5.06
C SER A 60 -11.91 -18.40 -5.45
N SER A 61 -10.83 -17.80 -4.97
CA SER A 61 -10.46 -16.42 -5.31
C SER A 61 -10.05 -16.28 -6.79
N LEU A 62 -9.30 -17.26 -7.33
CA LEU A 62 -8.92 -17.30 -8.74
C LEU A 62 -10.15 -17.51 -9.65
N ARG A 63 -11.04 -18.45 -9.30
CA ARG A 63 -12.28 -18.69 -10.06
C ARG A 63 -13.19 -17.47 -10.06
N TYR A 64 -13.34 -16.78 -8.92
CA TYR A 64 -14.08 -15.52 -8.86
C TYR A 64 -13.48 -14.46 -9.80
N ALA A 65 -12.15 -14.31 -9.82
CA ALA A 65 -11.48 -13.35 -10.68
C ALA A 65 -11.63 -13.69 -12.18
N GLU A 66 -11.66 -14.97 -12.54
CA GLU A 66 -11.92 -15.41 -13.93
C GLU A 66 -13.37 -15.15 -14.35
N GLU A 67 -14.34 -15.51 -13.50
CA GLU A 67 -15.76 -15.35 -13.78
C GLU A 67 -16.21 -13.88 -13.78
N ASN A 68 -15.50 -13.03 -13.03
CA ASN A 68 -15.83 -11.61 -12.85
C ASN A 68 -14.70 -10.69 -13.35
N ALA A 69 -13.94 -11.14 -14.36
CA ALA A 69 -12.76 -10.42 -14.86
C ALA A 69 -13.03 -8.96 -15.22
N LYS A 70 -14.23 -8.65 -15.76
CA LYS A 70 -14.64 -7.28 -16.09
C LYS A 70 -14.82 -6.42 -14.83
N GLU A 71 -15.48 -6.96 -13.81
CA GLU A 71 -15.72 -6.27 -12.55
C GLU A 71 -14.40 -6.00 -11.81
N VAL A 72 -13.48 -6.97 -11.81
CA VAL A 72 -12.15 -6.81 -11.21
C VAL A 72 -11.34 -5.70 -11.88
N VAL A 73 -11.42 -5.59 -13.21
CA VAL A 73 -10.77 -4.50 -13.96
C VAL A 73 -11.43 -3.16 -13.67
N GLU A 74 -12.76 -3.09 -13.61
CA GLU A 74 -13.48 -1.85 -13.27
C GLU A 74 -13.15 -1.36 -11.85
N ASP A 75 -13.10 -2.27 -10.88
CA ASP A 75 -12.70 -1.97 -9.50
C ASP A 75 -11.23 -1.47 -9.45
N SER A 76 -10.34 -2.05 -10.28
CA SER A 76 -8.94 -1.61 -10.40
C SER A 76 -8.83 -0.22 -11.02
N ILE A 77 -9.64 0.09 -12.04
CA ILE A 77 -9.70 1.41 -12.65
C ILE A 77 -10.17 2.47 -11.65
N ASP A 78 -11.19 2.16 -10.84
CA ASP A 78 -11.69 3.08 -9.81
C ASP A 78 -10.60 3.41 -8.77
N PHE A 79 -9.86 2.38 -8.35
CA PHE A 79 -8.72 2.53 -7.45
C PHE A 79 -7.61 3.41 -8.07
N ILE A 80 -7.26 3.15 -9.32
CA ILE A 80 -6.24 3.91 -10.05
C ILE A 80 -6.69 5.36 -10.26
N ALA A 81 -7.95 5.61 -10.61
CA ALA A 81 -8.47 6.96 -10.82
C ALA A 81 -8.38 7.79 -9.54
N ARG A 82 -8.74 7.19 -8.39
CA ARG A 82 -8.56 7.81 -7.07
C ARG A 82 -7.09 8.15 -6.83
N PHE A 83 -6.18 7.19 -7.03
CA PHE A 83 -4.74 7.42 -6.90
C PHE A 83 -4.26 8.60 -7.77
N CYS A 84 -4.58 8.57 -9.06
CA CYS A 84 -4.10 9.57 -10.01
C CYS A 84 -4.62 10.96 -9.68
N SER A 85 -5.87 11.08 -9.25
CA SER A 85 -6.50 12.36 -8.91
C SER A 85 -5.81 13.10 -7.76
N PHE A 86 -5.05 12.41 -6.91
CA PHE A 86 -4.23 13.06 -5.88
C PHE A 86 -3.07 13.87 -6.47
N PHE A 87 -2.53 13.47 -7.61
CA PHE A 87 -1.39 14.11 -8.27
C PHE A 87 -1.81 14.99 -9.45
N TYR A 88 -2.79 14.51 -10.21
CA TYR A 88 -3.29 15.14 -11.43
C TYR A 88 -4.83 15.14 -11.38
N PRO A 89 -5.46 16.21 -10.86
CA PRO A 89 -6.92 16.28 -10.67
C PRO A 89 -7.73 16.19 -11.97
N ASP A 90 -7.09 16.38 -13.12
CA ASP A 90 -7.66 16.24 -14.46
C ASP A 90 -7.79 14.78 -14.91
N VAL A 91 -7.10 13.84 -14.24
CA VAL A 91 -7.19 12.42 -14.58
C VAL A 91 -8.52 11.85 -14.12
N THR A 92 -9.26 11.27 -15.05
CA THR A 92 -10.60 10.71 -14.79
C THR A 92 -10.66 9.20 -14.98
N ARG A 93 -11.65 8.57 -14.33
CA ARG A 93 -12.00 7.16 -14.56
C ARG A 93 -12.26 6.86 -16.05
N ASP A 94 -12.96 7.77 -16.73
CA ASP A 94 -13.33 7.60 -18.13
C ASP A 94 -12.12 7.68 -19.07
N GLU A 95 -11.17 8.57 -18.78
CA GLU A 95 -9.89 8.63 -19.49
C GLU A 95 -9.12 7.32 -19.35
N ILE A 96 -8.98 6.82 -18.12
CA ILE A 96 -8.28 5.55 -17.84
C ILE A 96 -8.98 4.39 -18.55
N SER A 97 -10.30 4.31 -18.47
CA SER A 97 -11.09 3.25 -19.10
C SER A 97 -10.97 3.23 -20.62
N ARG A 98 -10.77 4.39 -21.25
CA ARG A 98 -10.67 4.53 -22.70
C ARG A 98 -9.25 4.29 -23.21
N GLU A 99 -8.24 4.69 -22.44
CA GLU A 99 -6.86 4.80 -22.93
C GLU A 99 -5.93 3.74 -22.34
N ALA A 100 -6.29 3.12 -21.22
CA ALA A 100 -5.48 2.08 -20.61
C ALA A 100 -5.85 0.67 -21.11
N SER A 101 -4.84 -0.13 -21.45
CA SER A 101 -5.05 -1.58 -21.65
C SER A 101 -5.20 -2.27 -20.30
N LYS A 102 -5.78 -3.48 -20.30
CA LYS A 102 -5.91 -4.30 -19.09
C LYS A 102 -4.55 -4.53 -18.42
N GLU A 103 -3.52 -4.84 -19.21
CA GLU A 103 -2.17 -5.09 -18.69
C GLU A 103 -1.58 -3.84 -18.03
N MET A 104 -1.84 -2.65 -18.59
CA MET A 104 -1.39 -1.39 -17.96
C MET A 104 -2.13 -1.12 -16.65
N VAL A 105 -3.44 -1.39 -16.60
CA VAL A 105 -4.25 -1.29 -15.37
C VAL A 105 -3.71 -2.25 -14.31
N ASP A 106 -3.54 -3.53 -14.64
CA ASP A 106 -3.07 -4.55 -13.71
C ASP A 106 -1.67 -4.21 -13.15
N GLN A 107 -0.75 -3.80 -14.03
CA GLN A 107 0.61 -3.43 -13.64
C GLN A 107 0.62 -2.20 -12.72
N PHE A 108 -0.10 -1.14 -13.10
CA PHE A 108 -0.12 0.10 -12.33
C PHE A 108 -0.80 -0.08 -10.97
N PHE A 109 -1.91 -0.83 -10.93
CA PHE A 109 -2.58 -1.23 -9.68
C PHE A 109 -1.61 -1.94 -8.73
N MET A 110 -0.90 -2.96 -9.23
CA MET A 110 0.05 -3.73 -8.41
C MET A 110 1.23 -2.90 -7.91
N GLU A 111 1.70 -1.93 -8.70
CA GLU A 111 2.77 -1.01 -8.30
C GLU A 111 2.33 -0.07 -7.17
N ILE A 112 1.10 0.45 -7.22
CA ILE A 112 0.52 1.28 -6.14
C ILE A 112 0.40 0.44 -4.86
N ILE A 113 -0.22 -0.74 -4.93
CA ILE A 113 -0.41 -1.63 -3.76
C ILE A 113 0.94 -2.01 -3.15
N SER A 114 1.90 -2.44 -3.97
CA SER A 114 3.24 -2.80 -3.50
C SER A 114 3.92 -1.64 -2.78
N SER A 115 3.71 -0.42 -3.26
CA SER A 115 4.30 0.79 -2.66
C SER A 115 3.62 1.15 -1.34
N ILE A 116 2.29 1.04 -1.25
CA ILE A 116 1.54 1.21 0.01
C ILE A 116 2.05 0.22 1.06
N VAL A 117 2.14 -1.08 0.71
CA VAL A 117 2.59 -2.13 1.64
C VAL A 117 4.03 -1.89 2.10
N ARG A 118 4.94 -1.54 1.18
CA ARG A 118 6.35 -1.25 1.54
C ARG A 118 6.48 -0.03 2.45
N ASN A 119 5.73 1.04 2.19
CA ASN A 119 5.77 2.26 2.99
C ASN A 119 5.19 2.01 4.40
N SER A 120 4.11 1.25 4.50
CA SER A 120 3.51 0.86 5.79
C SER A 120 4.43 -0.07 6.59
N ALA A 121 5.11 -1.01 5.95
CA ALA A 121 6.03 -1.94 6.63
C ALA A 121 7.25 -1.23 7.24
N ARG A 122 7.74 -0.14 6.61
CA ARG A 122 8.84 0.68 7.15
C ARG A 122 8.46 1.43 8.42
N GLY A 123 7.17 1.79 8.60
CA GLY A 123 6.67 2.39 9.83
C GLY A 123 6.75 1.49 11.06
N ASN A 124 6.79 0.18 10.85
CA ASN A 124 6.93 -0.82 11.92
C ASN A 124 8.38 -1.22 12.21
N THR A 125 9.36 -0.74 11.44
CA THR A 125 10.79 -0.94 11.76
C THR A 125 11.36 0.19 12.61
N GLY A 126 10.51 0.81 13.44
CA GLY A 126 11.00 1.51 14.62
C GLY A 126 11.85 0.53 15.43
N GLU A 127 13.05 0.97 15.75
CA GLU A 127 14.07 0.24 16.49
C GLU A 127 13.48 -0.49 17.71
N SER A 128 13.18 -1.78 17.59
CA SER A 128 13.51 -2.70 18.68
C SER A 128 15.03 -2.82 18.67
N GLY A 129 15.69 -1.78 19.16
CA GLY A 129 17.06 -1.89 19.63
C GLY A 129 17.08 -3.06 20.60
N GLY A 130 17.67 -4.16 20.16
CA GLY A 130 17.86 -5.33 20.99
C GLY A 130 18.76 -4.95 22.15
N ASP A 131 18.16 -4.58 23.28
CA ASP A 131 18.81 -4.76 24.56
C ASP A 131 18.67 -6.23 24.95
N SER A 132 19.48 -7.06 24.30
CA SER A 132 19.94 -8.31 24.89
C SER A 132 21.39 -8.11 25.34
N GLY A 133 21.61 -7.07 26.13
CA GLY A 133 22.81 -6.90 26.94
C GLY A 133 22.58 -7.50 28.32
N ASP A 134 22.88 -8.79 28.45
CA ASP A 134 23.06 -9.53 29.71
C ASP A 134 24.00 -8.75 30.65
N SER A 135 23.45 -7.83 31.44
CA SER A 135 24.19 -7.13 32.49
C SER A 135 24.13 -7.97 33.75
N LYS A 136 24.94 -9.03 33.75
CA LYS A 136 25.36 -9.72 34.97
C LYS A 136 25.80 -8.70 36.02
N LYS A 137 25.06 -8.74 37.12
CA LYS A 137 25.37 -8.17 38.43
C LYS A 137 26.79 -8.55 38.87
N ASN A 138 27.76 -7.65 38.68
CA ASN A 138 29.04 -7.70 39.38
C ASN A 138 29.10 -6.56 40.39
N THR A 139 28.84 -6.92 41.65
CA THR A 139 29.13 -6.10 42.83
C THR A 139 30.65 -6.01 42.98
N THR A 140 31.24 -4.83 42.80
CA THR A 140 32.58 -4.54 43.33
C THR A 140 32.66 -3.06 43.68
N GLY A 141 32.27 -2.72 44.91
CA GLY A 141 32.67 -1.46 45.54
C GLY A 141 34.01 -1.69 46.22
N PRO A 142 35.05 -0.86 45.98
CA PRO A 142 36.24 -0.86 46.82
C PRO A 142 35.92 -0.15 48.13
N SER A 143 36.23 -0.83 49.23
CA SER A 143 36.27 -0.27 50.58
C SER A 143 37.27 0.88 50.66
N GLN A 144 36.83 2.03 51.16
CA GLN A 144 37.65 2.94 51.95
C GLN A 144 36.83 3.48 53.11
#